data_AF-A0A6P4J8W1-F1
#
_entry.id   AF-A0A6P4J8W1-F1
#
_cell.length_a   1.000
_cell.length_b   1.000
_cell.length_c   1.000
_cell.angle_alpha   90.00
_cell.angle_beta   90.00
_cell.angle_gamma   90.00
#
_symmetry.space_group_name_H-M   'P 1'
#
loop_
_entity.id
_entity.type
_entity.pdbx_description
1 polymer ?
#
loop_
_entity_poly.entity_id
_entity_poly.type
_entity_poly.pdbx_seq_one_letter_code
_entity_poly.pdbx_strand_id
1 'polypeptide(L)'
;MRFLLVLACLVAACAAGTLPNRVEQRLMELADQNGDIDLFVEPEEGAVEVAPQFILSWQARRFIRKAQKQMECGWPQYGIPVLAPLRINEFDLDFKKGIFETLNNVFHLKIAGLNDFKIKKFKLNVITSKVTFDFIFSNIDTTAQKYSTDTLIDALRQLGLSVEYEGSGELLFDLINLRIAGTLKYKLPMLWGSAKITSLKTTISLESVESDISGFMGNGKINRAINRQVENIVVKAINGNQQAISDTIEDTIVPRVNKMLKGKDFWTLVDLILSSSDGESEDDPIVVDCDPAADPWA
;
A
#
# COMPACT_ATOMS: atom_id res chain seq x y z
N MET A 1 6.43 4.17 1.68
CA MET A 1 6.52 3.68 3.09
C MET A 1 5.29 3.97 3.96
N ARG A 2 4.80 5.21 4.10
CA ARG A 2 3.63 5.51 4.97
C ARG A 2 2.35 4.79 4.52
N PHE A 3 2.16 4.65 3.20
CA PHE A 3 1.08 3.84 2.62
C PHE A 3 1.13 2.36 3.02
N LEU A 4 2.26 1.67 2.85
CA LEU A 4 2.42 0.27 3.25
C LEU A 4 2.19 0.05 4.76
N LEU A 5 2.42 1.08 5.58
CA LEU A 5 2.10 1.05 7.00
C LEU A 5 0.58 1.13 7.23
N VAL A 6 -0.16 1.97 6.50
CA VAL A 6 -1.64 1.95 6.52
C VAL A 6 -2.15 0.60 6.04
N LEU A 7 -1.70 0.13 4.88
CA LEU A 7 -2.14 -1.16 4.33
C LEU A 7 -1.84 -2.32 5.30
N ALA A 8 -0.66 -2.36 5.93
CA ALA A 8 -0.36 -3.36 6.96
C ALA A 8 -1.10 -3.13 8.28
N CYS A 9 -1.45 -1.90 8.66
CA CYS A 9 -2.35 -1.62 9.79
C CYS A 9 -3.78 -2.07 9.50
N LEU A 10 -4.28 -1.93 8.28
CA LEU A 10 -5.58 -2.47 7.84
C LEU A 10 -5.53 -4.00 7.82
N VAL A 11 -4.48 -4.58 7.24
CA VAL A 11 -4.29 -6.04 7.24
C VAL A 11 -4.23 -6.56 8.68
N ALA A 12 -3.52 -5.87 9.58
CA ALA A 12 -3.40 -6.23 10.99
C ALA A 12 -4.66 -5.97 11.81
N ALA A 13 -5.45 -4.93 11.51
CA ALA A 13 -6.74 -4.72 12.14
C ALA A 13 -7.70 -5.86 11.75
N CYS A 14 -7.81 -6.17 10.44
CA CYS A 14 -8.64 -7.28 9.97
C CYS A 14 -8.12 -8.66 10.43
N ALA A 15 -6.81 -8.82 10.65
CA ALA A 15 -6.20 -10.00 11.30
C ALA A 15 -6.46 -10.06 12.81
N ALA A 16 -6.68 -8.90 13.42
CA ALA A 16 -7.01 -8.72 14.83
C ALA A 16 -8.52 -8.46 15.03
N GLY A 17 -9.37 -8.94 14.11
CA GLY A 17 -10.45 -9.84 14.48
C GLY A 17 -9.88 -11.26 14.40
N THR A 18 -9.75 -12.09 15.45
CA THR A 18 -10.83 -12.63 16.32
C THR A 18 -10.40 -13.18 17.71
N LEU A 19 -11.28 -13.14 18.74
CA LEU A 19 -11.22 -13.83 20.07
C LEU A 19 -12.66 -14.03 20.62
N PRO A 20 -12.95 -14.73 21.76
CA PRO A 20 -12.17 -15.69 22.57
C PRO A 20 -12.87 -17.08 22.53
N ASN A 21 -12.73 -17.98 23.53
CA ASN A 21 -13.32 -19.34 23.52
C ASN A 21 -14.77 -19.48 22.98
N ARG A 22 -15.69 -18.56 23.30
CA ARG A 22 -17.11 -18.60 22.85
C ARG A 22 -17.33 -18.14 21.40
N VAL A 23 -16.36 -17.45 20.82
CA VAL A 23 -16.40 -16.87 19.47
C VAL A 23 -15.39 -17.58 18.56
N GLU A 24 -14.31 -18.12 19.11
CA GLU A 24 -13.46 -19.14 18.49
C GLU A 24 -14.31 -20.33 18.03
N GLN A 25 -15.32 -20.73 18.80
CA GLN A 25 -16.39 -21.63 18.35
C GLN A 25 -17.16 -21.07 17.14
N ARG A 26 -17.70 -19.85 17.19
CA ARG A 26 -18.36 -19.21 16.03
C ARG A 26 -17.48 -19.06 14.80
N LEU A 27 -16.17 -19.04 14.95
CA LEU A 27 -15.23 -18.89 13.85
C LEU A 27 -14.79 -20.21 13.28
N MET A 28 -14.80 -21.27 14.10
CA MET A 28 -14.78 -22.65 13.61
C MET A 28 -16.11 -23.00 12.91
N GLU A 29 -17.25 -22.42 13.32
CA GLU A 29 -18.54 -22.53 12.63
C GLU A 29 -18.55 -21.79 11.27
N LEU A 30 -17.80 -20.70 11.15
CA LEU A 30 -17.70 -19.88 9.94
C LEU A 30 -16.51 -20.26 9.03
N ALA A 31 -15.45 -20.85 9.57
CA ALA A 31 -14.30 -21.26 8.77
C ALA A 31 -14.63 -22.47 7.88
N ASP A 32 -14.01 -22.54 6.71
CA ASP A 32 -13.98 -23.79 5.95
C ASP A 32 -13.15 -24.88 6.69
N GLN A 33 -13.14 -26.09 6.15
CA GLN A 33 -12.46 -27.26 6.75
C GLN A 33 -10.95 -27.05 7.00
N ASN A 34 -10.33 -26.02 6.43
CA ASN A 34 -8.92 -25.63 6.58
C ASN A 34 -8.72 -24.47 7.58
N GLY A 35 -9.76 -24.04 8.29
CA GLY A 35 -9.69 -22.93 9.26
C GLY A 35 -9.70 -21.54 8.60
N ASP A 36 -10.26 -21.45 7.41
CA ASP A 36 -10.02 -20.39 6.43
C ASP A 36 -11.33 -19.60 6.23
N ILE A 37 -11.28 -18.27 6.37
CA ILE A 37 -12.43 -17.34 6.34
C ILE A 37 -12.18 -16.26 5.28
N ASP A 38 -12.99 -16.23 4.22
CA ASP A 38 -12.92 -15.20 3.19
C ASP A 38 -13.62 -13.91 3.65
N LEU A 39 -12.84 -12.85 3.86
CA LEU A 39 -13.34 -11.54 4.30
C LEU A 39 -13.60 -10.60 3.11
N PHE A 40 -12.89 -10.80 2.00
CA PHE A 40 -13.13 -10.12 0.73
C PHE A 40 -13.14 -11.13 -0.42
N VAL A 41 -14.24 -11.16 -1.17
CA VAL A 41 -14.35 -11.74 -2.50
C VAL A 41 -14.97 -10.65 -3.39
N GLU A 42 -14.25 -10.23 -4.43
CA GLU A 42 -14.88 -9.48 -5.53
C GLU A 42 -15.64 -10.51 -6.36
N PRO A 43 -16.95 -10.35 -6.62
CA PRO A 43 -17.63 -11.23 -7.57
C PRO A 43 -16.98 -11.06 -8.94
N GLU A 44 -16.36 -12.13 -9.46
CA GLU A 44 -15.93 -12.15 -10.86
C GLU A 44 -17.16 -12.04 -11.77
N GLU A 45 -17.06 -11.27 -12.85
CA GLU A 45 -18.16 -11.08 -13.80
C GLU A 45 -18.64 -12.44 -14.35
N GLY A 46 -19.82 -12.87 -13.88
CA GLY A 46 -20.46 -14.13 -14.30
C GLY A 46 -20.50 -15.25 -13.27
N ALA A 47 -19.87 -15.11 -12.09
CA ALA A 47 -19.89 -16.16 -11.04
C ALA A 47 -20.76 -15.77 -9.84
N VAL A 48 -22.07 -16.05 -9.94
CA VAL A 48 -23.00 -15.93 -8.80
C VAL A 48 -23.08 -17.26 -8.05
N GLU A 49 -22.45 -17.34 -6.88
CA GLU A 49 -22.97 -18.03 -5.68
C GLU A 49 -22.11 -17.68 -4.45
N VAL A 50 -22.20 -16.42 -3.99
CA VAL A 50 -21.65 -16.04 -2.67
C VAL A 50 -22.67 -16.47 -1.61
N ALA A 51 -22.32 -17.47 -0.80
CA ALA A 51 -23.22 -17.98 0.23
C ALA A 51 -23.57 -16.90 1.29
N PRO A 52 -24.81 -16.83 1.81
CA PRO A 52 -25.36 -15.58 2.39
C PRO A 52 -24.95 -15.25 3.84
N GLN A 53 -23.77 -15.68 4.30
CA GLN A 53 -23.54 -16.03 5.71
C GLN A 53 -22.71 -15.05 6.56
N PHE A 54 -22.21 -13.92 6.05
CA PHE A 54 -21.12 -13.18 6.73
C PHE A 54 -21.32 -11.69 6.95
N ILE A 55 -21.90 -11.34 8.10
CA ILE A 55 -21.90 -9.98 8.66
C ILE A 55 -20.47 -9.43 8.73
N LEU A 56 -19.51 -10.21 9.23
CA LEU A 56 -18.11 -9.80 9.35
C LEU A 56 -17.43 -9.50 8.01
N SER A 57 -17.86 -10.13 6.90
CA SER A 57 -17.22 -9.92 5.58
C SER A 57 -17.58 -8.57 4.96
N TRP A 58 -18.85 -8.14 5.06
CA TRP A 58 -19.25 -6.83 4.53
C TRP A 58 -18.72 -5.71 5.42
N GLN A 59 -18.66 -5.91 6.74
CA GLN A 59 -18.05 -4.96 7.67
C GLN A 59 -16.55 -4.79 7.40
N ALA A 60 -15.80 -5.89 7.17
CA ALA A 60 -14.40 -5.80 6.77
C ALA A 60 -14.22 -5.10 5.40
N ARG A 61 -15.07 -5.41 4.42
CA ARG A 61 -15.13 -4.71 3.13
C ARG A 61 -15.37 -3.20 3.31
N ARG A 62 -16.35 -2.82 4.13
CA ARG A 62 -16.73 -1.44 4.42
C ARG A 62 -15.64 -0.70 5.19
N PHE A 63 -14.99 -1.34 6.17
CA PHE A 63 -13.84 -0.79 6.90
C PHE A 63 -12.68 -0.48 5.96
N ILE A 64 -12.32 -1.39 5.03
CA ILE A 64 -11.23 -1.13 4.07
C ILE A 64 -11.63 0.00 3.10
N ARG A 65 -12.88 0.04 2.62
CA ARG A 65 -13.38 1.16 1.78
C ARG A 65 -13.40 2.50 2.51
N LYS A 66 -13.80 2.53 3.78
CA LYS A 66 -13.70 3.72 4.64
C LYS A 66 -12.25 4.14 4.82
N ALA A 67 -11.33 3.19 4.99
CA ALA A 67 -9.90 3.48 5.06
C ALA A 67 -9.33 4.02 3.74
N GLN A 68 -9.75 3.51 2.58
CA GLN A 68 -9.41 4.07 1.26
C GLN A 68 -9.82 5.54 1.17
N LYS A 69 -11.06 5.86 1.54
CA LYS A 69 -11.54 7.25 1.53
C LYS A 69 -10.82 8.12 2.56
N GLN A 70 -10.54 7.59 3.75
CA GLN A 70 -9.79 8.28 4.81
C GLN A 70 -8.35 8.65 4.39
N MET A 71 -7.78 8.01 3.36
CA MET A 71 -6.46 8.38 2.84
C MET A 71 -6.41 9.81 2.26
N GLU A 72 -7.54 10.38 1.86
CA GLU A 72 -7.67 11.78 1.42
C GLU A 72 -7.44 12.78 2.58
N CYS A 73 -7.54 12.30 3.81
CA CYS A 73 -7.41 13.07 5.05
C CYS A 73 -6.21 12.61 5.92
N GLY A 74 -5.77 11.37 5.75
CA GLY A 74 -4.75 10.73 6.57
C GLY A 74 -5.24 10.34 7.97
N TRP A 75 -4.28 10.08 8.87
CA TRP A 75 -4.52 9.85 10.29
C TRP A 75 -3.54 10.69 11.14
N PRO A 76 -3.83 11.99 11.35
CA PRO A 76 -2.96 12.89 12.13
C PRO A 76 -2.67 12.37 13.54
N GLN A 77 -3.64 11.73 14.19
CA GLN A 77 -3.51 11.09 15.51
C GLN A 77 -2.48 9.95 15.56
N TYR A 78 -2.11 9.40 14.40
CA TYR A 78 -1.07 8.38 14.25
C TYR A 78 0.18 8.90 13.50
N GLY A 79 0.26 10.20 13.23
CA GLY A 79 1.35 10.81 12.45
C GLY A 79 1.38 10.41 10.97
N ILE A 80 0.26 9.92 10.44
CA ILE A 80 0.11 9.53 9.03
C ILE A 80 -0.52 10.73 8.30
N PRO A 81 0.16 11.32 7.29
CA PRO A 81 -0.38 12.44 6.53
C PRO A 81 -1.49 11.97 5.58
N VAL A 82 -2.07 12.90 4.84
CA VAL A 82 -2.78 12.62 3.58
C VAL A 82 -1.92 11.71 2.70
N LEU A 83 -2.54 10.67 2.16
CA LEU A 83 -1.92 9.69 1.27
C LEU A 83 -2.56 9.67 -0.14
N ALA A 84 -3.71 10.32 -0.33
CA ALA A 84 -4.42 10.37 -1.61
C ALA A 84 -4.85 11.82 -1.95
N PRO A 85 -4.08 12.57 -2.76
CA PRO A 85 -2.70 12.26 -3.16
C PRO A 85 -1.71 12.56 -2.02
N LEU A 86 -0.67 11.75 -1.90
CA LEU A 86 0.46 12.04 -1.02
C LEU A 86 1.25 13.22 -1.60
N ARG A 87 1.31 14.33 -0.86
CA ARG A 87 2.02 15.56 -1.23
C ARG A 87 3.28 15.73 -0.39
N ILE A 88 4.42 16.01 -1.04
CA ILE A 88 5.71 16.28 -0.40
C ILE A 88 6.32 17.54 -1.04
N ASN A 89 6.44 18.63 -0.27
CA ASN A 89 6.83 19.94 -0.78
C ASN A 89 8.27 19.97 -1.30
N GLU A 90 9.18 19.40 -0.53
CA GLU A 90 10.61 19.31 -0.80
C GLU A 90 11.08 17.96 -0.27
N PHE A 91 11.83 17.22 -1.09
CA PHE A 91 12.36 15.91 -0.75
C PHE A 91 13.81 15.82 -1.17
N ASP A 92 14.70 16.01 -0.20
CA ASP A 92 16.13 15.77 -0.34
C ASP A 92 16.41 14.26 -0.20
N LEU A 93 16.77 13.63 -1.30
CA LEU A 93 17.30 12.26 -1.30
C LEU A 93 18.81 12.28 -1.17
N ASP A 94 19.31 12.30 0.08
CA ASP A 94 20.71 11.98 0.40
C ASP A 94 20.89 10.46 0.50
N PHE A 95 21.10 9.81 -0.64
CA PHE A 95 21.49 8.40 -0.69
C PHE A 95 23.01 8.29 -0.85
N LYS A 96 23.69 7.96 0.25
CA LYS A 96 25.14 7.68 0.29
C LYS A 96 25.39 6.18 0.35
N LYS A 97 25.96 5.61 -0.72
CA LYS A 97 26.37 4.19 -0.74
C LYS A 97 27.61 3.98 -1.62
N GLY A 98 28.77 3.83 -0.97
CA GLY A 98 30.04 3.63 -1.67
C GLY A 98 30.53 4.93 -2.31
N ILE A 99 30.92 4.88 -3.58
CA ILE A 99 31.37 6.04 -4.37
C ILE A 99 30.21 6.94 -4.85
N PHE A 100 28.96 6.58 -4.56
CA PHE A 100 27.79 7.37 -4.92
C PHE A 100 27.38 8.25 -3.75
N GLU A 101 27.69 9.53 -3.87
CA GLU A 101 27.00 10.61 -3.17
C GLU A 101 25.89 11.12 -4.07
N THR A 102 24.66 11.23 -3.56
CA THR A 102 23.52 11.71 -4.33
C THR A 102 22.92 12.90 -3.60
N LEU A 103 22.66 13.97 -4.36
CA LEU A 103 21.81 15.08 -3.95
C LEU A 103 20.75 15.20 -5.05
N ASN A 104 19.54 14.74 -4.75
CA ASN A 104 18.40 14.96 -5.62
C ASN A 104 17.36 15.74 -4.84
N ASN A 105 17.08 16.96 -5.30
CA ASN A 105 16.08 17.83 -4.71
C ASN A 105 14.84 17.72 -5.59
N VAL A 106 13.81 17.05 -5.08
CA VAL A 106 12.50 16.93 -5.74
C VAL A 106 11.53 17.89 -5.08
N PHE A 107 10.99 18.83 -5.86
CA PHE A 107 10.03 19.83 -5.41
C PHE A 107 8.63 19.48 -5.88
N HIS A 108 7.67 19.63 -4.96
CA HIS A 108 6.24 19.38 -5.17
C HIS A 108 5.96 17.99 -5.76
N LEU A 109 6.47 16.95 -5.09
CA LEU A 109 6.17 15.56 -5.42
C LEU A 109 4.74 15.23 -4.99
N LYS A 110 3.91 14.81 -5.95
CA LYS A 110 2.51 14.40 -5.78
C LYS A 110 2.39 12.95 -6.25
N ILE A 111 1.84 12.08 -5.40
CA ILE A 111 1.56 10.67 -5.73
C ILE A 111 0.06 10.43 -5.55
N ALA A 112 -0.65 10.17 -6.65
CA ALA A 112 -2.08 9.88 -6.70
C ALA A 112 -2.35 8.37 -6.84
N GLY A 113 -3.62 7.96 -6.90
CA GLY A 113 -4.03 6.56 -7.11
C GLY A 113 -3.82 5.60 -5.92
N LEU A 114 -3.15 6.01 -4.84
CA LEU A 114 -2.88 5.14 -3.68
C LEU A 114 -4.15 4.64 -2.95
N ASN A 115 -5.28 5.36 -3.06
CA ASN A 115 -6.59 4.93 -2.55
C ASN A 115 -7.38 4.06 -3.55
N ASP A 116 -7.06 4.10 -4.85
CA ASP A 116 -7.75 3.35 -5.91
C ASP A 116 -7.11 1.97 -6.11
N PHE A 117 -7.34 1.08 -5.13
CA PHE A 117 -6.92 -0.31 -5.22
C PHE A 117 -8.10 -1.28 -5.15
N LYS A 118 -8.03 -2.32 -5.99
CA LYS A 118 -8.94 -3.46 -5.98
C LYS A 118 -8.38 -4.54 -5.07
N ILE A 119 -9.27 -5.18 -4.31
CA ILE A 119 -8.91 -6.23 -3.36
C ILE A 119 -9.23 -7.55 -4.04
N LYS A 120 -8.21 -8.26 -4.54
CA LYS A 120 -8.41 -9.56 -5.20
C LYS A 120 -8.50 -10.72 -4.23
N LYS A 121 -7.89 -10.58 -3.05
CA LYS A 121 -8.03 -11.55 -1.97
C LYS A 121 -7.84 -10.88 -0.63
N PHE A 122 -8.70 -11.22 0.33
CA PHE A 122 -8.43 -10.95 1.74
C PHE A 122 -9.01 -12.10 2.57
N LYS A 123 -8.15 -13.05 2.97
CA LYS A 123 -8.54 -14.29 3.66
C LYS A 123 -7.84 -14.41 5.01
N LEU A 124 -8.61 -14.65 6.07
CA LEU A 124 -8.14 -14.90 7.42
C LEU A 124 -8.12 -16.40 7.70
N ASN A 125 -6.95 -16.97 8.01
CA ASN A 125 -6.85 -18.33 8.51
C ASN A 125 -6.62 -18.30 10.03
N VAL A 126 -7.63 -18.68 10.80
CA VAL A 126 -7.60 -18.62 12.28
C VAL A 126 -6.70 -19.71 12.87
N ILE A 127 -6.73 -20.92 12.30
CA ILE A 127 -5.93 -22.08 12.76
C ILE A 127 -4.42 -21.80 12.65
N THR A 128 -3.98 -21.17 11.56
CA THR A 128 -2.56 -20.85 11.32
C THR A 128 -2.18 -19.42 11.71
N SER A 129 -3.12 -18.63 12.25
CA SER A 129 -2.96 -17.21 12.58
C SER A 129 -2.32 -16.41 11.44
N LYS A 130 -2.87 -16.55 10.25
CA LYS A 130 -2.31 -16.02 8.99
C LYS A 130 -3.38 -15.30 8.19
N VAL A 131 -3.15 -14.03 7.84
CA VAL A 131 -3.92 -13.36 6.78
C VAL A 131 -3.19 -13.49 5.45
N THR A 132 -3.94 -13.80 4.40
CA THR A 132 -3.50 -13.77 3.00
C THR A 132 -4.18 -12.60 2.31
N PHE A 133 -3.41 -11.73 1.67
CA PHE A 133 -3.94 -10.54 1.00
C PHE A 133 -3.41 -10.42 -0.43
N ASP A 134 -4.17 -9.76 -1.29
CA ASP A 134 -3.84 -9.48 -2.68
C ASP A 134 -4.54 -8.20 -3.13
N PHE A 135 -3.75 -7.17 -3.44
CA PHE A 135 -4.22 -5.84 -3.83
C PHE A 135 -3.65 -5.46 -5.19
N ILE A 136 -4.47 -4.86 -6.06
CA ILE A 136 -4.04 -4.34 -7.37
C ILE A 136 -4.38 -2.85 -7.45
N PHE A 137 -3.37 -2.03 -7.74
CA PHE A 137 -3.49 -0.60 -8.02
C PHE A 137 -3.48 -0.45 -9.54
N SER A 138 -4.57 0.06 -10.13
CA SER A 138 -4.69 0.15 -11.58
C SER A 138 -3.72 1.16 -12.17
N ASN A 139 -3.61 2.34 -11.55
CA ASN A 139 -2.55 3.31 -11.80
C ASN A 139 -2.13 3.99 -10.48
N ILE A 140 -0.84 4.21 -10.29
CA ILE A 140 -0.28 5.15 -9.30
C ILE A 140 0.50 6.21 -10.07
N ASP A 141 -0.16 7.34 -10.32
CA ASP A 141 0.42 8.54 -10.92
C ASP A 141 1.41 9.18 -9.93
N THR A 142 2.63 9.45 -10.41
CA THR A 142 3.63 10.25 -9.69
C THR A 142 4.06 11.43 -10.54
N THR A 143 3.78 12.65 -10.05
CA THR A 143 4.15 13.92 -10.68
C THR A 143 5.12 14.71 -9.79
N ALA A 144 6.08 15.41 -10.39
CA ALA A 144 6.88 16.43 -9.72
C ALA A 144 7.13 17.64 -10.64
N GLN A 145 6.82 18.84 -10.13
CA GLN A 145 6.90 20.10 -10.90
C GLN A 145 8.34 20.53 -11.21
N LYS A 146 9.29 20.17 -10.34
CA LYS A 146 10.70 20.44 -10.56
C LYS A 146 11.56 19.43 -9.83
N TYR A 147 12.50 18.83 -10.55
CA TYR A 147 13.59 18.09 -9.93
C TYR A 147 14.95 18.67 -10.36
N SER A 148 15.96 18.46 -9.53
CA SER A 148 17.37 18.61 -9.93
C SER A 148 18.12 17.34 -9.53
N THR A 149 18.77 16.70 -10.52
CA THR A 149 19.43 15.41 -10.33
C THR A 149 20.79 15.40 -11.04
N ASP A 150 21.89 15.45 -10.30
CA ASP A 150 23.18 15.05 -10.86
C ASP A 150 23.22 13.51 -11.06
N THR A 151 22.46 12.77 -10.24
CA THR A 151 22.59 11.30 -10.16
C THR A 151 21.59 10.50 -10.97
N LEU A 152 20.50 11.08 -11.51
CA LEU A 152 19.79 10.41 -12.61
C LEU A 152 20.69 10.38 -13.86
N ILE A 153 21.46 11.45 -14.10
CA ILE A 153 22.45 11.50 -15.18
C ILE A 153 23.49 10.40 -14.99
N ASP A 154 24.06 10.27 -13.79
CA ASP A 154 25.08 9.24 -13.53
C ASP A 154 24.53 7.81 -13.49
N ALA A 155 23.26 7.62 -13.10
CA ALA A 155 22.57 6.34 -13.26
C ALA A 155 22.38 5.99 -14.74
N LEU A 156 21.90 6.93 -15.56
CA LEU A 156 21.75 6.75 -17.00
C LEU A 156 23.10 6.50 -17.69
N ARG A 157 24.17 7.20 -17.30
CA ARG A 157 25.55 6.94 -17.76
C ARG A 157 26.03 5.53 -17.43
N GLN A 158 25.77 5.05 -16.21
CA GLN A 158 26.08 3.66 -15.82
C GLN A 158 25.27 2.61 -16.61
N LEU A 159 24.09 2.98 -17.11
CA LEU A 159 23.27 2.18 -18.02
C LEU A 159 23.72 2.29 -19.48
N GLY A 160 24.83 2.99 -19.76
CA GLY A 160 25.43 3.14 -21.09
C GLY A 160 24.85 4.30 -21.91
N LEU A 161 24.10 5.21 -21.29
CA LEU A 161 23.46 6.33 -21.97
C LEU A 161 24.30 7.60 -21.86
N SER A 162 24.62 8.20 -23.00
CA SER A 162 25.16 9.56 -23.06
C SER A 162 24.02 10.54 -22.75
N VAL A 163 24.10 11.23 -21.61
CA VAL A 163 23.11 12.22 -21.20
C VAL A 163 23.81 13.47 -20.66
N GLU A 164 23.36 14.62 -21.16
CA GLU A 164 23.63 15.95 -20.63
C GLU A 164 22.32 16.51 -20.06
N TYR A 165 22.45 17.26 -18.97
CA TYR A 165 21.34 17.83 -18.22
C TYR A 165 21.26 19.32 -18.51
N GLU A 166 20.11 19.78 -18.99
CA GLU A 166 19.91 21.15 -19.47
C GLU A 166 19.39 22.10 -18.37
N GLY A 167 19.13 21.57 -17.16
CA GLY A 167 18.74 22.34 -15.99
C GLY A 167 17.24 22.35 -15.73
N SER A 168 16.82 21.54 -14.76
CA SER A 168 15.43 21.27 -14.34
C SER A 168 14.49 20.70 -15.39
N GLY A 169 13.64 19.78 -14.94
CA GLY A 169 12.55 19.22 -15.73
C GLY A 169 11.34 18.88 -14.85
N GLU A 170 10.22 18.64 -15.52
CA GLU A 170 9.05 17.98 -14.97
C GLU A 170 9.24 16.45 -15.06
N LEU A 171 8.68 15.74 -14.08
CA LEU A 171 8.67 14.29 -14.03
C LEU A 171 7.21 13.81 -13.96
N LEU A 172 6.82 13.00 -14.94
CA LEU A 172 5.63 12.14 -14.91
C LEU A 172 6.10 10.69 -14.87
N PHE A 173 5.56 9.90 -13.93
CA PHE A 173 6.00 8.53 -13.69
C PHE A 173 4.89 7.66 -13.09
N ASP A 174 4.24 6.87 -13.93
CA ASP A 174 3.05 6.11 -13.59
C ASP A 174 3.38 4.62 -13.41
N LEU A 175 2.87 4.01 -12.33
CA LEU A 175 2.96 2.57 -12.10
C LEU A 175 1.65 1.89 -12.51
N ILE A 176 1.67 1.14 -13.62
CA ILE A 176 0.48 0.51 -14.18
C ILE A 176 0.35 -0.93 -13.66
N ASN A 177 -0.85 -1.26 -13.15
CA ASN A 177 -1.19 -2.57 -12.59
C ASN A 177 -0.17 -3.10 -11.56
N LEU A 178 0.27 -2.22 -10.64
CA LEU A 178 1.06 -2.64 -9.49
C LEU A 178 0.22 -3.59 -8.62
N ARG A 179 0.71 -4.80 -8.39
CA ARG A 179 0.08 -5.77 -7.50
C ARG A 179 0.95 -6.02 -6.28
N ILE A 180 0.33 -5.98 -5.10
CA ILE A 180 0.95 -6.26 -3.81
C ILE A 180 0.18 -7.41 -3.16
N ALA A 181 0.72 -8.61 -3.26
CA ALA A 181 0.18 -9.82 -2.64
C ALA A 181 1.07 -10.27 -1.48
N GLY A 182 0.53 -11.06 -0.54
CA GLY A 182 1.35 -11.52 0.57
C GLY A 182 0.64 -12.30 1.65
N THR A 183 1.41 -12.63 2.68
CA THR A 183 0.92 -13.23 3.92
C THR A 183 1.45 -12.50 5.14
N LEU A 184 0.56 -12.22 6.09
CA LEU A 184 0.86 -11.65 7.40
C LEU A 184 0.57 -12.72 8.45
N LYS A 185 1.57 -13.07 9.27
CA LYS A 185 1.40 -13.96 10.43
C LYS A 185 1.31 -13.15 11.70
N TYR A 186 0.28 -13.40 12.50
CA TYR A 186 0.05 -12.69 13.76
C TYR A 186 0.07 -13.65 14.96
N LYS A 187 0.12 -13.09 16.16
CA LYS A 187 -0.11 -13.77 17.42
C LYS A 187 -1.01 -12.92 18.29
N LEU A 188 -2.04 -13.54 18.85
CA LEU A 188 -2.93 -12.96 19.85
C LEU A 188 -2.60 -13.60 21.22
N PRO A 189 -2.37 -12.81 22.29
CA PRO A 189 -2.21 -13.35 23.62
C PRO A 189 -3.57 -13.80 24.19
N MET A 190 -3.62 -15.02 24.73
CA MET A 190 -4.85 -15.72 25.13
C MET A 190 -5.68 -15.07 26.26
N LEU A 191 -5.10 -14.12 27.00
CA LEU A 191 -5.70 -13.58 28.24
C LEU A 191 -5.66 -12.05 28.28
N TRP A 192 -4.47 -11.46 28.24
CA TRP A 192 -4.25 -10.01 28.26
C TRP A 192 -2.98 -9.67 27.47
N GLY A 193 -3.06 -8.71 26.56
CA GLY A 193 -1.91 -8.17 25.84
C GLY A 193 -2.21 -7.73 24.41
N SER A 194 -1.19 -7.18 23.75
CA SER A 194 -1.33 -6.65 22.39
C SER A 194 -1.20 -7.72 21.31
N ALA A 195 -2.02 -7.60 20.27
CA ALA A 195 -1.81 -8.30 19.02
C ALA A 195 -0.41 -7.98 18.47
N LYS A 196 0.29 -8.99 17.96
CA LYS A 196 1.64 -8.83 17.41
C LYS A 196 1.75 -9.47 16.04
N ILE A 197 2.19 -8.71 15.04
CA ILE A 197 2.67 -9.24 13.77
C ILE A 197 4.03 -9.90 14.01
N THR A 198 4.14 -11.16 13.61
CA THR A 198 5.37 -11.96 13.73
C THR A 198 6.09 -12.15 12.42
N SER A 199 5.40 -12.05 11.29
CA SER A 199 6.00 -12.00 9.95
C SER A 199 5.07 -11.32 8.96
N LEU A 200 5.64 -10.69 7.94
CA LEU A 200 4.98 -10.11 6.78
C LEU A 200 5.82 -10.42 5.54
N LYS A 201 5.39 -11.39 4.72
CA LYS A 201 6.04 -11.71 3.44
C LYS A 201 5.19 -11.21 2.28
N THR A 202 5.81 -10.51 1.34
CA THR A 202 5.14 -9.79 0.24
C THR A 202 5.76 -10.10 -1.11
N THR A 203 4.93 -10.28 -2.11
CA THR A 203 5.31 -10.34 -3.52
C THR A 203 4.76 -9.09 -4.19
N ILE A 204 5.62 -8.36 -4.91
CA ILE A 204 5.25 -7.15 -5.63
C ILE A 204 5.52 -7.37 -7.12
N SER A 205 4.47 -7.41 -7.94
CA SER A 205 4.62 -7.45 -9.39
C SER A 205 4.14 -6.14 -10.01
N LEU A 206 4.88 -5.64 -10.99
CA LEU A 206 4.53 -4.48 -11.79
C LEU A 206 4.44 -4.89 -13.25
N GLU A 207 3.37 -4.49 -13.94
CA GLU A 207 3.17 -4.81 -15.36
C GLU A 207 4.01 -3.90 -16.26
N SER A 208 3.76 -2.59 -16.15
CA SER A 208 4.49 -1.56 -16.90
C SER A 208 4.68 -0.30 -16.07
N VAL A 209 5.55 0.57 -16.59
CA VAL A 209 5.70 1.95 -16.17
C VAL A 209 5.42 2.80 -17.40
N GLU A 210 4.75 3.94 -17.23
CA GLU A 210 4.73 4.99 -18.25
C GLU A 210 5.49 6.19 -17.69
N SER A 211 6.41 6.78 -18.47
CA SER A 211 7.21 7.91 -18.01
C SER A 211 7.37 9.00 -19.06
N ASP A 212 7.18 10.24 -18.62
CA ASP A 212 7.66 11.42 -19.34
C ASP A 212 8.49 12.28 -18.39
N ILE A 213 9.77 11.92 -18.28
CA ILE A 213 10.77 12.72 -17.59
C ILE A 213 11.39 13.67 -18.62
N SER A 214 11.41 14.97 -18.36
CA SER A 214 11.85 16.03 -19.29
C SER A 214 13.15 16.72 -18.81
N GLY A 215 13.84 17.51 -19.64
CA GLY A 215 15.06 18.22 -19.21
C GLY A 215 16.38 17.43 -19.33
N PHE A 216 16.34 16.27 -20.00
CA PHE A 216 17.53 15.56 -20.50
C PHE A 216 17.65 15.71 -22.02
N MET A 217 18.81 16.17 -22.50
CA MET A 217 19.21 16.33 -23.91
C MET A 217 18.10 16.59 -24.95
N GLY A 218 18.07 17.82 -25.47
CA GLY A 218 17.09 18.31 -26.42
C GLY A 218 16.80 17.39 -27.63
N ASN A 219 15.53 17.45 -28.07
CA ASN A 219 14.84 16.69 -29.12
C ASN A 219 14.24 15.34 -28.66
N GLY A 220 12.90 15.27 -28.71
CA GLY A 220 12.10 14.17 -28.14
C GLY A 220 12.27 12.75 -28.69
N LYS A 221 13.21 12.48 -29.62
CA LYS A 221 13.62 11.10 -29.94
C LYS A 221 14.52 10.50 -28.87
N ILE A 222 15.43 11.30 -28.30
CA ILE A 222 16.35 10.85 -27.24
C ILE A 222 15.58 10.70 -25.93
N ASN A 223 14.75 11.68 -25.57
CA ASN A 223 13.91 11.63 -24.36
C ASN A 223 13.06 10.34 -24.29
N ARG A 224 12.34 10.00 -25.39
CA ARG A 224 11.56 8.75 -25.47
C ARG A 224 12.42 7.48 -25.38
N ALA A 225 13.68 7.51 -25.78
CA ALA A 225 14.57 6.35 -25.65
C ALA A 225 15.09 6.18 -24.21
N ILE A 226 15.27 7.29 -23.49
CA ILE A 226 15.63 7.32 -22.07
C ILE A 226 14.46 6.83 -21.21
N ASN A 227 13.28 7.42 -21.36
CA ASN A 227 12.06 7.04 -20.63
C ASN A 227 11.77 5.54 -20.78
N ARG A 228 11.77 5.02 -22.01
CA ARG A 228 11.66 3.56 -22.28
C ARG A 228 12.69 2.69 -21.58
N GLN A 229 13.92 3.17 -21.39
CA GLN A 229 14.93 2.39 -20.68
C GLN A 229 14.70 2.43 -19.16
N VAL A 230 14.36 3.59 -18.61
CA VAL A 230 13.98 3.73 -17.19
C VAL A 230 12.78 2.83 -16.86
N GLU A 231 11.72 2.87 -17.67
CA GLU A 231 10.53 2.00 -17.56
C GLU A 231 10.92 0.51 -17.49
N ASN A 232 11.66 0.04 -18.50
CA ASN A 232 12.10 -1.35 -18.58
C ASN A 232 13.00 -1.77 -17.40
N ILE A 233 13.83 -0.85 -16.89
CA ILE A 233 14.71 -1.10 -15.76
C ILE A 233 13.92 -1.16 -14.45
N VAL A 234 12.95 -0.27 -14.23
CA VAL A 234 12.12 -0.28 -13.02
C VAL A 234 11.24 -1.53 -12.96
N VAL A 235 10.60 -1.91 -14.07
CA VAL A 235 9.84 -3.17 -14.16
C VAL A 235 10.72 -4.39 -13.84
N LYS A 236 11.92 -4.47 -14.43
CA LYS A 236 12.88 -5.56 -14.15
C LYS A 236 13.40 -5.53 -12.72
N ALA A 237 13.67 -4.34 -12.17
CA ALA A 237 14.18 -4.17 -10.81
C ALA A 237 13.13 -4.60 -9.78
N ILE A 238 11.87 -4.21 -9.95
CA ILE A 238 10.78 -4.64 -9.07
C ILE A 238 10.57 -6.15 -9.21
N ASN A 239 10.26 -6.63 -10.41
CA ASN A 239 9.92 -8.04 -10.62
C ASN A 239 11.09 -9.00 -10.32
N GLY A 240 12.34 -8.56 -10.48
CA GLY A 240 13.54 -9.36 -10.24
C GLY A 240 14.05 -9.39 -8.79
N ASN A 241 13.71 -8.41 -7.94
CA ASN A 241 14.28 -8.27 -6.58
C ASN A 241 13.30 -8.60 -5.44
N GLN A 242 12.36 -9.53 -5.68
CA GLN A 242 11.27 -9.88 -4.76
C GLN A 242 11.71 -10.11 -3.31
N GLN A 243 12.78 -10.88 -3.09
CA GLN A 243 13.26 -11.19 -1.74
C GLN A 243 13.71 -9.93 -0.99
N ALA A 244 14.59 -9.13 -1.61
CA ALA A 244 15.10 -7.89 -1.02
C ALA A 244 14.00 -6.87 -0.76
N ILE A 245 13.02 -6.76 -1.66
CA ILE A 245 11.84 -5.92 -1.50
C ILE A 245 10.98 -6.42 -0.33
N SER A 246 10.69 -7.73 -0.26
CA SER A 246 9.89 -8.31 0.83
C SER A 246 10.55 -8.12 2.19
N ASP A 247 11.85 -8.33 2.31
CA ASP A 247 12.56 -8.22 3.58
C ASP A 247 12.65 -6.75 4.02
N THR A 248 12.90 -5.83 3.07
CA THR A 248 12.85 -4.37 3.34
C THR A 248 11.46 -3.93 3.84
N ILE A 249 10.39 -4.48 3.28
CA ILE A 249 9.02 -4.20 3.72
C ILE A 249 8.76 -4.79 5.10
N GLU A 250 9.15 -6.04 5.35
CA GLU A 250 8.99 -6.69 6.65
C GLU A 250 9.70 -5.90 7.76
N ASP A 251 11.00 -5.63 7.59
CA ASP A 251 11.86 -4.92 8.55
C ASP A 251 11.41 -3.47 8.80
N THR A 252 10.83 -2.82 7.79
CA THR A 252 10.35 -1.43 7.92
C THR A 252 8.96 -1.33 8.53
N ILE A 253 8.06 -2.26 8.21
CA ILE A 253 6.63 -2.16 8.51
C ILE A 253 6.28 -2.90 9.80
N VAL A 254 6.77 -4.14 9.99
CA VAL A 254 6.41 -4.97 11.15
C VAL A 254 6.74 -4.29 12.49
N PRO A 255 7.92 -3.64 12.69
CA PRO A 255 8.20 -2.95 13.95
C PRO A 255 7.30 -1.75 14.21
N ARG A 256 6.90 -1.02 13.15
CA ARG A 256 6.06 0.18 13.26
C ARG A 256 4.61 -0.18 13.57
N VAL A 257 4.05 -1.16 12.86
CA VAL A 257 2.68 -1.62 13.15
C VAL A 257 2.63 -2.26 14.54
N ASN A 258 3.63 -3.07 14.93
CA ASN A 258 3.73 -3.57 16.31
C ASN A 258 3.83 -2.45 17.37
N LYS A 259 4.44 -1.30 17.06
CA LYS A 259 4.43 -0.13 17.94
C LYS A 259 3.03 0.50 18.06
N MET A 260 2.23 0.51 16.99
CA MET A 260 0.84 1.00 17.00
C MET A 260 -0.14 0.04 17.67
N LEU A 261 0.10 -1.27 17.57
CA LEU A 261 -0.66 -2.32 18.27
C LEU A 261 -0.32 -2.38 19.76
N LYS A 262 0.85 -1.89 20.20
CA LYS A 262 1.26 -1.89 21.61
C LYS A 262 0.28 -1.08 22.47
N GLY A 263 -0.23 -1.70 23.53
CA GLY A 263 -1.20 -1.09 24.44
C GLY A 263 -2.64 -1.11 23.93
N LYS A 264 -2.88 -1.40 22.65
CA LYS A 264 -4.19 -1.85 22.17
C LYS A 264 -4.27 -3.33 22.49
N ASP A 265 -5.30 -3.73 23.23
CA ASP A 265 -5.70 -5.12 23.22
C ASP A 265 -6.33 -5.46 21.88
N PHE A 266 -6.58 -6.75 21.71
CA PHE A 266 -7.29 -7.30 20.58
C PHE A 266 -8.69 -6.69 20.39
N TRP A 267 -9.46 -6.50 21.47
CA TRP A 267 -10.88 -6.11 21.42
C TRP A 267 -11.05 -4.70 20.86
N THR A 268 -10.15 -3.81 21.24
CA THR A 268 -10.00 -2.46 20.68
C THR A 268 -9.89 -2.46 19.15
N LEU A 269 -9.36 -3.53 18.53
CA LEU A 269 -9.18 -3.64 17.08
C LEU A 269 -10.40 -4.26 16.38
N VAL A 270 -11.11 -5.19 17.04
CA VAL A 270 -12.44 -5.65 16.61
C VAL A 270 -13.45 -4.53 16.68
N ASP A 271 -13.54 -3.84 17.82
CA ASP A 271 -14.49 -2.76 18.04
C ASP A 271 -14.26 -1.65 17.03
N LEU A 272 -13.00 -1.35 16.66
CA LEU A 272 -12.68 -0.41 15.58
C LEU A 272 -13.25 -0.83 14.22
N ILE A 273 -13.30 -2.13 13.89
CA ILE A 273 -13.87 -2.62 12.63
C ILE A 273 -15.40 -2.63 12.71
N LEU A 274 -15.97 -3.20 13.77
CA LEU A 274 -17.42 -3.32 13.94
C LEU A 274 -18.07 -1.93 14.03
N SER A 275 -17.57 -1.07 14.93
CA SER A 275 -18.10 0.30 15.11
C SER A 275 -17.88 1.21 13.91
N SER A 276 -16.94 0.90 13.02
CA SER A 276 -16.83 1.62 11.74
C SER A 276 -18.04 1.42 10.81
N SER A 277 -18.95 0.52 11.17
CA SER A 277 -20.18 0.18 10.45
C SER A 277 -21.45 0.21 11.32
N ASP A 278 -21.38 0.72 12.55
CA ASP A 278 -22.53 0.70 13.46
C ASP A 278 -23.68 1.58 12.92
N GLY A 279 -24.84 0.95 12.75
CA GLY A 279 -26.04 1.61 12.20
C GLY A 279 -26.07 1.73 10.68
N GLU A 280 -25.07 1.20 9.97
CA GLU A 280 -24.99 1.23 8.50
C GLU A 280 -25.31 -0.14 7.86
N SER A 281 -25.63 -0.13 6.57
CA SER A 281 -25.82 -1.32 5.72
C SER A 281 -24.63 -1.57 4.76
N GLU A 282 -24.63 -2.73 4.09
CA GLU A 282 -23.63 -3.03 3.03
C GLU A 282 -23.74 -2.07 1.85
N ASP A 283 -24.97 -1.63 1.51
CA ASP A 283 -25.29 -0.78 0.36
C ASP A 283 -25.17 0.73 0.64
N ASP A 284 -25.05 1.13 1.92
CA ASP A 284 -24.94 2.55 2.30
C ASP A 284 -23.69 3.20 1.68
N PRO A 285 -23.73 4.50 1.31
CA PRO A 285 -22.56 5.19 0.77
C PRO A 285 -21.38 5.17 1.76
N ILE A 286 -20.16 5.12 1.23
CA ILE A 286 -18.94 5.20 2.04
C ILE A 286 -18.70 6.66 2.43
N VAL A 287 -18.93 6.97 3.71
CA VAL A 287 -18.71 8.29 4.32
C VAL A 287 -17.55 8.21 5.32
N VAL A 288 -16.79 9.31 5.43
CA VAL A 288 -15.73 9.53 6.43
C VAL A 288 -15.90 10.92 7.03
N ASP A 289 -15.59 11.08 8.31
CA ASP A 289 -15.75 12.33 9.05
C ASP A 289 -14.56 13.29 8.82
N CYS A 290 -14.30 13.61 7.55
CA CYS A 290 -13.29 14.59 7.17
C CYS A 290 -13.61 15.24 5.82
N ASP A 291 -13.24 16.51 5.71
CA ASP A 291 -13.28 17.27 4.45
C ASP A 291 -11.87 17.18 3.81
N PRO A 292 -11.72 16.60 2.61
CA PRO A 292 -10.43 16.50 1.93
C PRO A 292 -9.80 17.88 1.72
N ALA A 293 -8.51 18.03 2.04
CA ALA A 293 -7.82 19.29 1.80
C ALA A 293 -7.78 19.59 0.29
N ALA A 294 -8.35 20.74 -0.09
CA ALA A 294 -8.32 21.25 -1.46
C ALA A 294 -6.89 21.23 -2.02
N ASP A 295 -6.74 20.84 -3.29
CA ASP A 295 -5.41 20.69 -3.89
C ASP A 295 -4.74 22.05 -4.07
N PRO A 296 -3.63 22.35 -3.36
CA PRO A 296 -2.89 23.59 -3.57
C PRO A 296 -2.09 23.58 -4.89
N TRP A 297 -2.07 22.46 -5.60
CA TRP A 297 -1.31 22.19 -6.83
C TRP A 297 -2.19 21.70 -7.99
N ALA A 298 -3.49 22.00 -7.97
CA ALA A 298 -4.40 21.79 -9.11
C ALA A 298 -4.46 23.01 -10.04
#